data_AF-A0A4Y7SW75-F1
#
_entry.id   AF-A0A4Y7SW75-F1
#
_cell.length_a   1.000
_cell.length_b   1.000
_cell.length_c   1.000
_cell.angle_alpha   90.00
_cell.angle_beta   90.00
_cell.angle_gamma   90.00
#
_symmetry.space_group_name_H-M   'P 1'
#
loop_
_entity.id
_entity.type
_entity.pdbx_description
1 polymer ?
#
loop_
_entity_poly.entity_id
_entity_poly.type
_entity_poly.pdbx_seq_one_letter_code
_entity_poly.pdbx_strand_id
1 'polypeptide(L)' 'YVDWFTPFKPAPEPHHGLYKISYSRLRDGSNLSSIVLLGNIFHSAHLYPSFGRAAPVTWTSDLV' A
#
# COMPACT_ATOMS: atom_id res chain seq x y z
N TYR A 1 -7.52 -14.10 0.28
CA TYR A 1 -6.52 -13.73 1.28
C TYR A 1 -6.24 -12.25 1.14
N VAL A 2 -6.01 -11.56 2.25
CA VAL A 2 -5.58 -10.16 2.28
C VAL A 2 -4.23 -10.07 2.96
N ASP A 3 -3.36 -9.22 2.45
CA ASP A 3 -2.07 -8.91 3.06
C ASP A 3 -2.20 -7.67 3.93
N TRP A 4 -1.66 -7.73 5.14
CA TRP A 4 -1.67 -6.61 6.06
C TRP A 4 -0.52 -5.65 5.78
N PHE A 5 -0.80 -4.35 5.87
CA PHE A 5 0.23 -3.31 5.86
C PHE A 5 0.66 -2.96 7.28
N THR A 6 1.83 -2.34 7.40
CA THR A 6 2.30 -1.73 8.64
C THR A 6 1.41 -0.54 9.00
N PRO A 7 1.23 -0.23 10.30
CA PRO A 7 0.52 0.98 10.72
C PRO A 7 1.08 2.24 10.04
N PHE A 8 0.21 3.19 9.74
CA PHE A 8 0.65 4.49 9.22
C PHE A 8 1.53 5.21 10.24
N LYS A 9 2.48 5.99 9.72
CA LYS A 9 3.24 6.92 10.54
C LYS A 9 2.30 7.95 11.17
N PRO A 10 2.66 8.55 12.31
CA PRO A 10 1.81 9.54 12.97
C PRO A 10 1.45 10.75 12.09
N ALA A 11 2.34 11.13 11.17
CA ALA A 11 2.15 12.21 10.22
C ALA A 11 2.40 11.73 8.78
N PRO A 12 1.68 12.29 7.79
CA PRO A 12 1.94 12.01 6.38
C PRO A 12 3.27 12.63 5.94
N GLU A 13 3.70 12.28 4.73
CA GLU A 13 4.85 12.94 4.12
C GLU A 13 4.56 14.44 3.88
N PRO A 14 5.45 15.38 4.28
CA PRO A 14 5.13 16.82 4.24
C PRO A 14 4.96 17.47 2.86
N HIS A 15 5.63 16.97 1.83
CA HIS A 15 5.61 17.56 0.49
C HIS A 15 4.38 17.17 -0.31
N HIS A 16 3.96 15.90 -0.22
CA HIS A 16 2.83 15.39 -1.01
C HIS A 16 1.64 14.90 -0.17
N GLY A 17 1.72 14.91 1.16
CA GLY A 17 0.60 14.58 2.06
C GLY A 17 0.16 13.12 2.04
N LEU A 18 0.93 12.23 1.41
CA LEU A 18 0.57 10.80 1.31
C LEU A 18 1.26 9.98 2.40
N TYR A 19 0.65 8.86 2.77
CA TYR A 19 1.23 7.87 3.66
C TYR A 19 1.97 6.79 2.87
N LYS A 20 3.20 6.50 3.26
CA LYS A 20 3.92 5.33 2.76
C LYS A 20 3.35 4.08 3.40
N ILE A 21 2.93 3.14 2.58
CA ILE A 21 2.53 1.79 3.01
C ILE A 21 3.69 0.82 2.85
N SER A 22 3.72 -0.22 3.68
CA SER A 22 4.70 -1.32 3.61
C SER A 22 4.03 -2.59 4.11
N TYR A 23 4.32 -3.73 3.51
CA TYR A 23 3.74 -5.00 3.96
C TYR A 23 4.25 -5.35 5.36
N SER A 24 3.34 -5.76 6.24
CA SER A 24 3.70 -6.41 7.50
C SER A 24 4.30 -7.77 7.20
N ARG A 25 5.43 -8.10 7.84
CA ARG A 25 6.19 -9.32 7.58
C ARG A 25 6.22 -10.23 8.79
N LEU A 26 6.16 -11.54 8.55
CA LEU A 26 6.45 -12.56 9.55
C LEU A 26 7.96 -12.69 9.76
N ARG A 27 8.36 -13.41 10.82
CA ARG A 27 9.79 -13.60 11.17
C ARG A 27 10.59 -14.33 10.08
N ASP A 28 9.92 -15.13 9.26
CA ASP A 28 10.49 -15.85 8.12
C ASP A 28 10.60 -15.01 6.84
N GLY A 29 10.16 -13.74 6.88
CA GLY A 29 10.19 -12.82 5.74
C GLY A 29 8.98 -12.91 4.80
N SER A 30 8.04 -13.81 5.05
CA SER A 30 6.78 -13.86 4.30
C SER A 30 5.83 -12.71 4.68
N ASN A 31 4.83 -12.43 3.83
CA ASN A 31 3.80 -11.44 4.13
C ASN A 31 2.89 -11.96 5.25
N LEU A 32 2.51 -11.07 6.18
CA LEU A 32 1.43 -11.36 7.11
C LEU A 32 0.10 -11.28 6.36
N SER A 33 -0.52 -12.44 6.12
CA SER A 33 -1.79 -12.53 5.39
C SER A 33 -2.91 -13.12 6.26
N SER A 34 -4.17 -12.84 5.90
CA SER A 34 -5.33 -13.42 6.58
C SER A 34 -6.48 -13.73 5.61
N ILE A 35 -7.35 -14.66 6.02
CA ILE A 35 -8.63 -14.88 5.36
C ILE A 35 -9.65 -13.98 6.06
N VAL A 36 -10.26 -13.06 5.30
CA VAL A 36 -11.32 -12.19 5.79
C VAL A 36 -12.58 -12.42 4.97
N LEU A 37 -13.74 -12.28 5.60
CA LEU A 37 -15.01 -12.28 4.89
C LEU A 37 -15.09 -11.04 4.02
N LEU A 38 -15.53 -11.20 2.76
CA LEU A 38 -15.66 -10.08 1.84
C LEU A 38 -16.64 -9.00 2.35
N GLY A 39 -17.66 -9.39 3.12
CA GLY A 39 -18.60 -8.46 3.76
C GLY A 39 -17.97 -7.52 4.79
N ASN A 40 -16.72 -7.77 5.22
CA ASN A 40 -15.99 -6.88 6.13
C ASN A 40 -15.17 -5.81 5.38
N ILE A 41 -15.16 -5.81 4.04
CA ILE A 41 -14.44 -4.84 3.21
C ILE A 41 -15.45 -3.79 2.75
N PHE A 42 -15.37 -2.59 3.32
CA PHE A 42 -16.33 -1.51 3.05
C PHE A 42 -15.80 -0.43 2.10
N HIS A 43 -14.49 -0.18 2.14
CA HIS A 43 -13.88 0.92 1.41
C HIS A 43 -12.53 0.49 0.81
N SER A 44 -12.19 1.12 -0.31
CA SER A 44 -10.88 1.04 -0.93
C SER A 44 -10.23 2.43 -0.93
N ALA A 45 -8.90 2.45 -1.03
CA ALA A 45 -8.14 3.67 -1.24
C ALA A 45 -7.23 3.47 -2.46
N HIS A 46 -7.16 4.48 -3.32
CA HIS A 46 -6.25 4.46 -4.45
C HIS A 46 -4.81 4.64 -3.97
N LEU A 47 -3.90 3.84 -4.53
CA LEU A 47 -2.49 3.93 -4.25
C LEU A 47 -1.78 4.70 -5.35
N TYR A 48 -0.86 5.56 -4.94
CA TYR A 48 0.06 6.21 -5.85
C TYR A 48 1.42 5.50 -5.78
N PRO A 49 2.01 5.14 -6.92
CA PRO A 49 3.34 4.55 -6.94
C PRO A 49 4.39 5.55 -6.44
N SER A 50 5.25 5.08 -5.53
CA SER A 50 6.42 5.83 -5.09
C SER A 50 7.63 5.43 -5.95
N PHE A 51 7.88 6.16 -7.04
CA PHE A 51 8.95 5.84 -7.99
C PHE A 51 10.38 6.16 -7.51
N GLY A 52 10.53 6.94 -6.45
CA GLY A 52 11.82 7.50 -6.07
C GLY A 52 12.19 8.68 -6.96
N ARG A 53 13.38 8.68 -7.55
CA ARG A 53 13.94 9.86 -8.25
C ARG A 53 13.24 10.20 -9.57
N ALA A 54 12.73 9.21 -10.29
CA ALA A 54 12.08 9.41 -11.58
C ALA A 54 11.02 8.33 -11.82
N ALA A 55 9.86 8.74 -12.34
CA ALA A 55 8.86 7.81 -12.84
C ALA A 55 9.33 7.20 -14.18
N PRO A 56 9.05 5.91 -14.45
CA PRO A 56 9.27 5.32 -15.77
C PRO A 56 8.47 6.08 -16.84
N VAL A 57 9.08 6.36 -17.99
CA VAL A 57 8.41 7.04 -19.13
C VAL A 57 7.19 6.26 -19.64
N THR A 58 7.23 4.93 -19.51
CA THR A 58 6.15 4.05 -19.95
C THR A 58 5.02 3.93 -18.92
N TRP A 59 5.11 4.61 -17.78
CA TRP A 59 4.07 4.53 -16.76
C TRP A 59 2.85 5.35 -17.18
N THR A 60 1.71 4.69 -17.24
CA THR A 60 0.39 5.32 -17.32
C THR A 60 -0.42 4.95 -16.09
N SER A 61 -1.34 5.83 -15.68
CA SER A 61 -2.26 5.55 -14.56
C SER A 61 -3.41 4.62 -14.96
N ASP A 62 -3.27 3.90 -16.06
CA ASP A 62 -4.35 3.16 -16.69
C ASP A 62 -4.70 1.95 -15.82
N LEU A 63 -5.81 2.09 -15.10
CA LEU A 63 -6.61 0.97 -14.63
C LEU A 63 -7.39 0.44 -15.84
N VAL A 64 -6.71 -0.32 -16.71
CA VAL A 64 -7.36 -1.14 -17.75
C VAL A 64 -7.12 -2.61 -17.45
#